data_AF-A0A1H6F7M3-F1
#
_entry.id   AF-A0A1H6F7M3-F1
#
_cell.length_a   1.000
_cell.length_b   1.000
_cell.length_c   1.000
_cell.angle_alpha   90.00
_cell.angle_beta   90.00
_cell.angle_gamma   90.00
#
_symmetry.space_group_name_H-M   'P 1'
#
loop_
_entity.id
_entity.type
_entity.pdbx_description
1 polymer ?
#
loop_
_entity_poly.entity_id
_entity_poly.type
_entity_poly.pdbx_seq_one_letter_code
_entity_poly.pdbx_strand_id
1 'polypeptide(L)'
;MIIGLLDPALFSLIEPQKVPQRINLIIQICRIHHIKLTPISEYWDKLWSDLAKPLEKRLHPKDKRALQALRQLSDNSNVQLPHLEIQAGKVWRRGFEQLFGTKFFSNSWEEPMMRAVLRALNAQHDVIILTQNIPKRNLCQYTSKNCTLDKITRWVLHVQPKGMGHRQILCVHHLRNLQEKWTCRFDWRLPTVSDGAKYPFCPPERWWLVDTKAYGTVESKPAWLDVFDNGWARPNIPDGAGHHWDVFIKSNQLQKKVGLNQINVAAFDISQDEGLPGTIHHTPRKKQGKLTGTGWKCD
;
A
#
# COMPACT_ATOMS: atom_id res chain seq x y z
N MET A 1 20.99 -4.91 2.59
CA MET A 1 20.60 -3.48 2.53
C MET A 1 19.35 -3.38 1.68
N ILE A 2 18.41 -2.49 2.01
CA ILE A 2 17.20 -2.29 1.21
C ILE A 2 17.40 -1.08 0.29
N ILE A 3 17.25 -1.30 -1.01
CA ILE A 3 17.25 -0.27 -2.04
C ILE A 3 15.81 0.08 -2.40
N GLY A 4 15.51 1.37 -2.38
CA GLY A 4 14.23 1.91 -2.82
C GLY A 4 14.37 2.41 -4.25
N LEU A 5 13.50 1.91 -5.12
CA LEU A 5 13.27 2.49 -6.43
C LEU A 5 11.96 3.27 -6.35
N LEU A 6 11.94 4.51 -6.82
CA LEU A 6 10.69 5.23 -6.97
C LEU A 6 9.95 4.69 -8.19
N ASP A 7 8.62 4.81 -8.22
CA ASP A 7 7.80 4.60 -9.41
C ASP A 7 7.72 5.91 -10.20
N PRO A 8 7.89 5.92 -11.54
CA PRO A 8 7.81 7.14 -12.33
C PRO A 8 6.48 7.85 -12.17
N ALA A 9 5.42 7.12 -11.87
CA ALA A 9 4.13 7.74 -11.70
C ALA A 9 3.97 8.54 -10.42
N LEU A 10 4.89 8.48 -9.44
CA LEU A 10 4.76 9.20 -8.17
C LEU A 10 4.55 10.71 -8.33
N PHE A 11 5.01 11.30 -9.43
CA PHE A 11 4.91 12.74 -9.70
C PHE A 11 3.84 13.08 -10.73
N SER A 12 3.28 12.06 -11.38
CA SER A 12 2.23 12.21 -12.37
C SER A 12 0.86 12.16 -11.68
N LEU A 13 -0.07 12.99 -12.16
CA LEU A 13 -1.49 12.93 -11.77
C LEU A 13 -1.81 13.38 -10.33
N ILE A 14 -0.83 13.85 -9.54
CA ILE A 14 -1.08 14.44 -8.22
C ILE A 14 -1.32 15.95 -8.39
N GLU A 15 -2.39 16.44 -7.78
CA GLU A 15 -2.62 17.89 -7.60
C GLU A 15 -1.41 18.53 -6.91
N PRO A 16 -0.86 19.65 -7.40
CA PRO A 16 0.36 20.26 -6.83
C PRO A 16 0.34 20.43 -5.30
N GLN A 17 -0.82 20.73 -4.70
CA GLN A 17 -0.99 20.85 -3.25
C GLN A 17 -0.79 19.55 -2.45
N LYS A 18 -1.01 18.38 -3.06
CA LYS A 18 -0.89 17.06 -2.38
C LYS A 18 0.50 16.44 -2.52
N VAL A 19 1.31 16.96 -3.46
CA VAL A 19 2.67 16.49 -3.72
C VAL A 19 3.58 16.54 -2.47
N PRO A 20 3.61 17.62 -1.67
CA PRO A 20 4.53 17.70 -0.54
C PRO A 20 4.24 16.65 0.53
N GLN A 21 2.95 16.42 0.83
CA GLN A 21 2.51 15.37 1.75
C GLN A 21 2.97 13.99 1.27
N ARG A 22 2.85 13.73 -0.04
CA ARG A 22 3.28 12.46 -0.64
C ARG A 22 4.79 12.25 -0.55
N ILE A 23 5.58 13.28 -0.86
CA ILE A 23 7.04 13.21 -0.77
C ILE A 23 7.49 13.01 0.68
N ASN A 24 6.86 13.71 1.63
CA ASN A 24 7.15 13.54 3.05
C ASN A 24 6.87 12.10 3.52
N LEU A 25 5.78 11.48 3.07
CA LEU A 25 5.49 10.07 3.35
C LEU A 25 6.61 9.15 2.81
N ILE A 26 7.08 9.40 1.58
CA ILE A 26 8.19 8.62 0.98
C ILE A 26 9.46 8.78 1.81
N ILE A 27 9.83 10.02 2.17
CA ILE A 27 10.99 10.31 3.02
C ILE A 27 10.88 9.59 4.36
N GLN A 28 9.68 9.60 4.97
CA GLN A 28 9.43 8.93 6.23
C GLN A 28 9.58 7.41 6.10
N ILE A 29 9.03 6.80 5.04
CA ILE A 29 9.21 5.39 4.73
C ILE A 29 10.71 5.06 4.64
N CYS A 30 11.46 5.85 3.86
CA CYS A 30 12.89 5.62 3.68
C CYS A 30 13.69 5.71 4.98
N ARG A 31 13.39 6.70 5.81
CA ARG A 31 14.09 6.91 7.10
C ARG A 31 13.79 5.80 8.10
N ILE A 32 12.52 5.47 8.31
CA ILE A 32 12.09 4.48 9.32
C ILE A 32 12.62 3.09 9.00
N HIS A 33 12.62 2.71 7.72
CA HIS A 33 13.05 1.38 7.29
C HIS A 33 14.48 1.33 6.73
N HIS A 34 15.26 2.39 6.93
CA HIS A 34 16.64 2.51 6.45
C HIS A 34 16.80 2.15 4.95
N ILE A 35 15.82 2.54 4.13
CA ILE A 35 15.84 2.32 2.69
C ILE A 35 16.70 3.40 2.05
N LYS A 36 17.69 2.97 1.24
CA LYS A 36 18.51 3.89 0.46
C LYS A 36 17.93 4.05 -0.93
N LEU A 37 17.75 5.30 -1.36
CA LEU A 37 17.49 5.60 -2.76
C LEU A 37 18.85 5.64 -3.46
N THR A 38 19.04 4.82 -4.49
CA THR A 38 20.29 4.83 -5.26
C THR A 38 20.12 5.74 -6.48
N PRO A 39 21.07 6.65 -6.75
CA PRO A 39 21.15 7.34 -8.03
C PRO A 39 21.53 6.30 -9.08
N ILE A 40 20.61 6.06 -10.01
CA ILE A 40 20.85 5.20 -11.17
C ILE A 40 20.68 6.08 -12.40
N SER A 41 21.75 6.27 -13.16
CA SER A 41 21.75 7.12 -14.36
C SER A 41 20.73 6.66 -15.42
N GLU A 42 20.41 5.37 -15.47
CA GLU A 42 19.41 4.83 -16.40
C GLU A 42 17.95 5.12 -16.00
N TYR A 43 17.67 5.25 -14.69
CA TYR A 43 16.31 5.35 -14.16
C TYR A 43 16.06 6.64 -13.39
N TRP A 44 16.87 6.92 -12.36
CA TRP A 44 16.70 8.06 -11.46
C TRP A 44 16.90 9.40 -12.16
N ASP A 45 17.93 9.51 -12.99
CA ASP A 45 18.22 10.76 -13.72
C ASP A 45 17.13 11.09 -14.74
N LYS A 46 16.59 10.05 -15.40
CA LYS A 46 15.41 10.20 -16.26
C LYS A 46 14.20 10.61 -15.42
N LEU A 47 13.98 9.99 -14.25
CA LEU A 47 12.83 10.30 -13.40
C LEU A 47 12.88 11.76 -12.98
N TRP A 48 14.07 12.22 -12.61
CA TRP A 48 14.30 13.60 -12.23
C TRP A 48 14.09 14.55 -13.41
N SER A 49 14.67 14.25 -14.56
CA SER A 49 14.66 15.13 -15.73
C SER A 49 13.29 15.25 -16.39
N ASP A 50 12.61 14.11 -16.59
CA ASP A 50 11.38 14.02 -17.38
C ASP A 50 10.13 14.33 -16.55
N LEU A 51 10.16 14.06 -15.23
CA LEU A 51 8.96 14.08 -14.39
C LEU A 51 9.09 15.03 -13.19
N ALA A 52 10.17 14.91 -12.40
CA ALA A 52 10.31 15.69 -11.17
C ALA A 52 10.64 17.18 -11.42
N LYS A 53 11.55 17.48 -12.36
CA LYS A 53 11.98 18.85 -12.68
C LYS A 53 10.85 19.71 -13.26
N PRO A 54 9.99 19.22 -14.17
CA PRO A 54 8.78 19.95 -14.56
C PRO A 54 7.79 20.17 -13.42
N LEU A 55 7.67 19.19 -12.49
CA LEU A 55 6.85 19.34 -11.29
C LEU A 55 7.40 20.42 -10.36
N GLU A 56 8.71 20.51 -10.16
CA GLU A 56 9.36 21.53 -9.33
C GLU A 56 8.97 22.96 -9.75
N LYS A 57 8.82 23.22 -11.05
CA LYS A 57 8.38 24.52 -11.58
C LYS A 57 6.95 24.89 -11.16
N ARG A 58 6.10 23.90 -10.88
CA ARG A 58 4.68 24.06 -10.51
C ARG A 58 4.47 24.12 -9.00
N LEU A 59 5.45 23.73 -8.20
CA LEU A 59 5.36 23.74 -6.74
C LEU A 59 5.60 25.14 -6.18
N HIS A 60 4.86 25.49 -5.12
CA HIS A 60 5.08 26.71 -4.37
C HIS A 60 6.51 26.73 -3.80
N PRO A 61 7.20 27.87 -3.70
CA PRO A 61 8.58 27.94 -3.18
C PRO A 61 8.80 27.22 -1.83
N LYS A 62 7.84 27.36 -0.91
CA LYS A 62 7.86 26.70 0.41
C LYS A 62 7.85 25.16 0.32
N ASP A 63 7.27 24.61 -0.74
CA ASP A 63 7.01 23.18 -0.94
C ASP A 63 8.13 22.46 -1.72
N LYS A 64 9.01 23.21 -2.40
CA LYS A 64 10.17 22.67 -3.12
C LYS A 64 11.17 21.96 -2.20
N ARG A 65 11.18 22.31 -0.91
CA ARG A 65 12.05 21.72 0.11
C ARG A 65 11.88 20.21 0.25
N ALA A 66 10.64 19.72 0.16
CA ALA A 66 10.36 18.28 0.26
C ALA A 66 10.99 17.51 -0.91
N LEU A 67 10.84 18.04 -2.13
CA LEU A 67 11.43 17.45 -3.34
C LEU A 67 12.96 17.46 -3.31
N GLN A 68 13.56 18.56 -2.83
CA GLN A 68 15.00 18.65 -2.63
C GLN A 68 15.51 17.65 -1.59
N ALA A 69 14.80 17.49 -0.47
CA ALA A 69 15.14 16.51 0.56
C ALA A 69 15.10 15.07 0.01
N LEU A 70 14.11 14.74 -0.82
CA LEU A 70 14.03 13.45 -1.50
C LEU A 70 15.24 13.19 -2.41
N ARG A 71 15.70 14.20 -3.15
CA ARG A 71 16.91 14.11 -3.99
C ARG A 71 18.19 13.97 -3.15
N GLN A 72 18.31 14.68 -2.04
CA GLN A 72 19.46 14.54 -1.15
C GLN A 72 19.58 13.13 -0.55
N LEU A 73 18.46 12.40 -0.38
CA LEU A 73 18.51 10.99 0.03
C LEU A 73 19.19 10.09 -1.00
N SER A 74 19.13 10.43 -2.30
CA SER A 74 19.86 9.70 -3.33
C SER A 74 21.33 10.09 -3.37
N ASP A 75 21.62 11.39 -3.32
CA ASP A 75 22.97 11.92 -3.52
C ASP A 75 23.93 11.50 -2.38
N ASN A 76 23.40 11.29 -1.18
CA ASN A 76 24.17 10.80 -0.03
C ASN A 76 24.37 9.27 -0.02
N SER A 77 23.84 8.55 -1.00
CA SER A 77 24.09 7.11 -1.09
C SER A 77 25.44 6.87 -1.76
N ASN A 78 26.46 6.53 -0.96
CA ASN A 78 27.73 5.97 -1.46
C ASN A 78 27.54 4.58 -2.13
N VAL A 79 26.31 4.22 -2.49
CA VAL A 79 25.94 2.94 -3.08
C VAL A 79 25.96 3.12 -4.59
N GLN A 80 27.13 2.95 -5.19
CA GLN A 80 27.20 2.75 -6.62
C GLN A 80 26.79 1.30 -6.90
N LEU A 81 25.64 1.11 -7.55
CA LEU A 81 25.33 -0.20 -8.11
C LEU A 81 26.33 -0.46 -9.23
N PRO A 82 27.02 -1.60 -9.25
CA PRO A 82 27.96 -1.91 -10.31
C PRO A 82 27.25 -1.79 -11.66
N HIS A 83 27.95 -1.22 -12.65
CA HIS A 83 27.59 -1.35 -14.06
C HIS A 83 27.75 -2.82 -14.45
N LEU A 84 26.81 -3.64 -14.02
CA LEU A 84 26.68 -4.99 -14.56
C LEU A 84 26.21 -4.81 -15.99
N GLU A 85 27.00 -5.33 -16.93
CA GLU A 85 26.45 -5.81 -18.19
C GLU A 85 25.22 -6.63 -17.86
N ILE A 86 24.12 -6.42 -18.59
CA ILE A 86 22.81 -7.01 -18.32
C ILE A 86 22.97 -8.53 -18.29
N GLN A 87 23.26 -9.10 -17.11
CA GLN A 87 23.35 -10.53 -16.99
C GLN A 87 21.94 -11.06 -17.17
N ALA A 88 21.79 -11.99 -18.11
CA ALA A 88 20.54 -12.62 -18.47
C ALA A 88 19.79 -13.12 -17.21
N GLY A 89 18.72 -12.41 -16.84
CA GLY A 89 17.76 -12.79 -15.82
C GLY A 89 16.37 -12.91 -16.44
N LYS A 90 15.54 -13.83 -15.92
CA LYS A 90 14.15 -13.93 -16.36
C LYS A 90 13.30 -13.00 -15.48
N VAL A 91 12.58 -12.10 -16.14
CA VAL A 91 11.62 -11.20 -15.49
C VAL A 91 10.24 -11.55 -16.01
N TRP A 92 9.26 -11.61 -15.12
CA TRP A 92 7.86 -11.73 -15.50
C TRP A 92 7.39 -10.37 -16.05
N ARG A 93 7.70 -10.11 -17.32
CA ARG A 93 7.49 -8.82 -18.00
C ARG A 93 6.08 -8.29 -17.84
N ARG A 94 5.06 -9.16 -17.92
CA ARG A 94 3.65 -8.76 -17.74
C ARG A 94 3.39 -7.92 -16.49
N GLY A 95 4.06 -8.19 -15.37
CA GLY A 95 3.90 -7.40 -14.14
C GLY A 95 4.50 -5.99 -14.26
N PHE A 96 5.70 -5.90 -14.86
CA PHE A 96 6.38 -4.64 -15.13
C PHE A 96 5.66 -3.85 -16.24
N GLU A 97 5.18 -4.48 -17.30
CA GLU A 97 4.39 -3.87 -18.37
C GLU A 97 3.09 -3.27 -17.81
N GLN A 98 2.35 -4.02 -16.98
CA GLN A 98 1.12 -3.52 -16.37
C GLN A 98 1.35 -2.35 -15.42
N LEU A 99 2.48 -2.35 -14.71
CA LEU A 99 2.82 -1.26 -13.81
C LEU A 99 3.45 -0.09 -14.59
N PHE A 100 4.41 -0.27 -15.47
CA PHE A 100 5.22 0.81 -16.07
C PHE A 100 4.97 1.05 -17.56
N GLY A 101 4.37 0.11 -18.28
CA GLY A 101 4.01 0.22 -19.71
C GLY A 101 2.66 0.90 -19.98
N THR A 102 2.09 1.60 -18.99
CA THR A 102 0.80 2.27 -19.16
C THR A 102 0.92 3.51 -20.06
N LYS A 103 -0.14 3.83 -20.81
CA LYS A 103 -0.26 5.03 -21.68
C LYS A 103 0.06 6.38 -21.00
N PHE A 104 0.09 6.43 -19.66
CA PHE A 104 0.44 7.63 -18.89
C PHE A 104 1.92 8.00 -18.98
N PHE A 105 2.77 7.07 -19.39
CA PHE A 105 4.19 7.29 -19.61
C PHE A 105 4.54 6.88 -21.04
N SER A 106 5.64 7.40 -21.58
CA SER A 106 6.23 6.79 -22.78
C SER A 106 6.48 5.30 -22.51
N ASN A 107 6.33 4.44 -23.52
CA ASN A 107 6.58 2.99 -23.43
C ASN A 107 8.03 2.61 -23.05
N SER A 108 8.83 3.57 -22.60
CA SER A 108 10.27 3.46 -22.33
C SER A 108 10.63 3.27 -20.85
N TRP A 109 9.66 3.14 -19.92
CA TRP A 109 9.94 3.04 -18.47
C TRP A 109 10.01 1.62 -17.92
N GLU A 110 9.35 0.66 -18.58
CA GLU A 110 9.37 -0.74 -18.18
C GLU A 110 10.80 -1.29 -18.12
N GLU A 111 11.54 -1.12 -19.21
CA GLU A 111 12.90 -1.65 -19.36
C GLU A 111 13.90 -1.02 -18.38
N PRO A 112 13.98 0.31 -18.18
CA PRO A 112 14.81 0.92 -17.13
C PRO A 112 14.48 0.43 -15.72
N MET A 113 13.19 0.31 -15.37
CA MET A 113 12.78 -0.19 -14.05
C MET A 113 13.19 -1.65 -13.85
N MET A 114 12.99 -2.48 -14.86
CA MET A 114 13.41 -3.88 -14.85
C MET A 114 14.93 -4.00 -14.64
N ARG A 115 15.72 -3.22 -15.38
CA ARG A 115 17.19 -3.19 -15.25
C ARG A 115 17.64 -2.73 -13.87
N ALA A 116 17.03 -1.68 -13.34
CA ALA A 116 17.33 -1.18 -11.99
C ALA A 116 17.10 -2.26 -10.92
N VAL A 117 15.98 -2.98 -11.00
CA VAL A 117 15.67 -4.10 -10.08
C VAL A 117 16.71 -5.22 -10.20
N LEU A 118 17.01 -5.68 -11.41
CA LEU A 118 17.96 -6.78 -11.63
C LEU A 118 19.37 -6.42 -11.14
N ARG A 119 19.83 -5.19 -11.38
CA ARG A 119 21.14 -4.72 -10.89
C ARG A 119 21.23 -4.71 -9.37
N ALA A 120 20.22 -4.16 -8.70
CA ALA A 120 20.18 -4.13 -7.24
C ALA A 120 20.16 -5.54 -6.64
N LEU A 121 19.38 -6.46 -7.22
CA LEU A 121 19.36 -7.85 -6.76
C LEU A 121 20.68 -8.58 -7.00
N ASN A 122 21.30 -8.43 -8.17
CA ASN A 122 22.59 -9.05 -8.46
C ASN A 122 23.71 -8.49 -7.56
N ALA A 123 23.58 -7.25 -7.09
CA ALA A 123 24.44 -6.67 -6.06
C ALA A 123 24.09 -7.14 -4.63
N GLN A 124 23.25 -8.17 -4.49
CA GLN A 124 22.80 -8.76 -3.23
C GLN A 124 22.08 -7.74 -2.31
N HIS A 125 21.29 -6.86 -2.91
CA HIS A 125 20.42 -5.96 -2.16
C HIS A 125 18.96 -6.38 -2.26
N ASP A 126 18.22 -6.16 -1.18
CA ASP A 126 16.76 -6.23 -1.21
C ASP A 126 16.22 -5.02 -1.94
N VAL A 127 15.13 -5.18 -2.68
CA VAL A 127 14.56 -4.10 -3.48
C VAL A 127 13.09 -3.92 -3.13
N ILE A 128 12.71 -2.66 -2.97
CA ILE A 128 11.31 -2.26 -2.91
C ILE A 128 11.03 -1.18 -3.96
N ILE A 129 9.79 -1.10 -4.41
CA ILE A 129 9.31 -0.06 -5.31
C ILE A 129 8.35 0.83 -4.53
N LEU A 130 8.71 2.10 -4.36
CA LEU A 130 7.87 3.11 -3.75
C LEU A 130 6.91 3.63 -4.84
N THR A 131 5.63 3.30 -4.72
CA THR A 131 4.59 3.56 -5.72
C THR A 131 3.49 4.44 -5.15
N GLN A 132 2.53 4.83 -5.98
CA GLN A 132 1.24 5.40 -5.55
C GLN A 132 0.08 4.62 -6.13
N ASN A 133 -1.07 4.69 -5.47
CA ASN A 133 -2.29 4.06 -5.93
C ASN A 133 -2.90 4.90 -7.06
N ILE A 134 -2.97 4.34 -8.26
CA ILE A 134 -3.47 4.99 -9.46
C ILE A 134 -4.65 4.16 -10.00
N PRO A 135 -5.85 4.77 -10.10
CA PRO A 135 -7.01 4.12 -10.70
C PRO A 135 -6.69 3.51 -12.05
N LYS A 136 -7.21 2.30 -12.31
CA LYS A 136 -7.03 1.56 -13.58
C LYS A 136 -5.60 1.09 -13.87
N ARG A 137 -4.64 1.31 -12.96
CA ARG A 137 -3.26 0.79 -13.06
C ARG A 137 -3.00 -0.25 -11.97
N ASN A 138 -2.87 0.22 -10.73
CA ASN A 138 -2.66 -0.60 -9.54
C ASN A 138 -3.76 -0.43 -8.50
N LEU A 139 -4.80 0.35 -8.78
CA LEU A 139 -5.98 0.55 -7.94
C LEU A 139 -7.27 0.22 -8.70
N CYS A 140 -8.12 -0.60 -8.08
CA CYS A 140 -9.50 -0.86 -8.49
C CYS A 140 -10.43 -0.34 -7.40
N GLN A 141 -11.41 0.49 -7.76
CA GLN A 141 -12.34 1.08 -6.81
C GLN A 141 -13.73 0.45 -6.99
N TYR A 142 -14.35 0.06 -5.88
CA TYR A 142 -15.72 -0.44 -5.82
C TYR A 142 -16.58 0.59 -5.10
N THR A 143 -17.76 0.88 -5.64
CA THR A 143 -18.64 1.91 -5.10
C THR A 143 -20.07 1.40 -4.99
N SER A 144 -20.75 1.77 -3.91
CA SER A 144 -22.19 1.59 -3.74
C SER A 144 -22.73 2.66 -2.81
N LYS A 145 -23.74 3.43 -3.27
CA LYS A 145 -24.26 4.60 -2.54
C LYS A 145 -23.11 5.54 -2.15
N ASN A 146 -22.83 5.67 -0.84
CA ASN A 146 -21.77 6.53 -0.29
C ASN A 146 -20.61 5.71 0.33
N CYS A 147 -20.50 4.42 -0.04
CA CYS A 147 -19.42 3.56 0.40
C CYS A 147 -18.47 3.32 -0.78
N THR A 148 -17.19 3.60 -0.58
CA THR A 148 -16.12 3.30 -1.51
C THR A 148 -15.16 2.29 -0.91
N LEU A 149 -14.58 1.43 -1.74
CA LEU A 149 -13.57 0.46 -1.33
C LEU A 149 -12.47 0.38 -2.38
N ASP A 150 -11.24 0.57 -1.95
CA ASP A 150 -10.07 0.65 -2.81
C ASP A 150 -9.24 -0.63 -2.71
N LYS A 151 -9.19 -1.42 -3.79
CA LYS A 151 -8.36 -2.64 -3.87
C LYS A 151 -7.11 -2.42 -4.70
N ILE A 152 -5.96 -2.74 -4.11
CA ILE A 152 -4.68 -2.65 -4.80
C ILE A 152 -4.45 -3.93 -5.59
N THR A 153 -4.34 -3.79 -6.91
CA THR A 153 -4.26 -4.92 -7.85
C THR A 153 -2.82 -5.33 -8.17
N ARG A 154 -1.83 -4.46 -7.88
CA ARG A 154 -0.41 -4.69 -8.13
C ARG A 154 0.41 -4.28 -6.91
N TRP A 155 0.62 -5.24 -6.02
CA TRP A 155 1.27 -5.03 -4.72
C TRP A 155 2.64 -5.72 -4.61
N VAL A 156 2.94 -6.68 -5.49
CA VAL A 156 4.26 -7.33 -5.64
C VAL A 156 4.59 -7.57 -7.11
N LEU A 157 5.87 -7.42 -7.45
CA LEU A 157 6.46 -7.91 -8.69
C LEU A 157 7.31 -9.14 -8.43
N HIS A 158 7.39 -10.03 -9.43
CA HIS A 158 8.18 -11.26 -9.34
C HIS A 158 9.35 -11.19 -10.33
N VAL A 159 10.54 -11.59 -9.88
CA VAL A 159 11.77 -11.60 -10.68
C VAL A 159 12.63 -12.80 -10.33
N GLN A 160 13.42 -13.30 -11.30
CA GLN A 160 14.34 -14.42 -11.09
C GLN A 160 15.71 -14.05 -11.65
N PRO A 161 16.57 -13.40 -10.83
CA PRO A 161 17.96 -13.17 -11.19
C PRO A 161 18.71 -14.49 -11.36
N LYS A 162 19.70 -14.50 -12.25
CA LYS A 162 20.53 -15.68 -12.52
C LYS A 162 21.26 -16.12 -11.23
N GLY A 163 21.16 -17.40 -10.89
CA GLY A 163 21.84 -17.95 -9.72
C GLY A 163 21.24 -17.59 -8.35
N MET A 164 20.20 -16.74 -8.28
CA MET A 164 19.58 -16.34 -7.00
C MET A 164 18.20 -16.95 -6.75
N GLY A 165 17.57 -17.47 -7.80
CA GLY A 165 16.21 -18.01 -7.74
C GLY A 165 15.13 -16.93 -7.71
N HIS A 166 13.90 -17.33 -7.42
CA HIS A 166 12.75 -16.43 -7.41
C HIS A 166 12.82 -15.40 -6.27
N ARG A 167 12.44 -14.16 -6.55
CA ARG A 167 12.37 -13.03 -5.61
C ARG A 167 11.09 -12.24 -5.81
N GLN A 168 10.53 -11.77 -4.70
CA GLN A 168 9.39 -10.85 -4.66
C GLN A 168 9.90 -9.43 -4.40
N ILE A 169 9.37 -8.47 -5.14
CA ILE A 169 9.68 -7.05 -5.02
C ILE A 169 8.41 -6.35 -4.54
N LEU A 170 8.44 -5.83 -3.32
CA LEU A 170 7.27 -5.20 -2.71
C LEU A 170 7.00 -3.84 -3.37
N CYS A 171 5.75 -3.59 -3.75
CA CYS A 171 5.28 -2.27 -4.18
C CYS A 171 4.62 -1.57 -2.98
N VAL A 172 5.30 -0.56 -2.45
CA VAL A 172 4.97 0.11 -1.19
C VAL A 172 4.40 1.49 -1.48
N HIS A 173 3.20 1.77 -0.97
CA HIS A 173 2.55 3.09 -1.13
C HIS A 173 2.22 3.74 0.23
N HIS A 174 2.36 2.98 1.32
CA HIS A 174 2.15 3.41 2.70
C HIS A 174 3.17 2.73 3.64
N LEU A 175 3.56 3.39 4.72
CA LEU A 175 4.54 2.89 5.70
C LEU A 175 4.16 1.50 6.23
N ARG A 176 2.88 1.35 6.54
CA ARG A 176 2.33 0.11 7.10
C ARG A 176 2.51 -1.11 6.20
N ASN A 177 2.70 -0.95 4.88
CA ASN A 177 2.90 -2.08 3.98
C ASN A 177 4.19 -2.88 4.27
N LEU A 178 5.17 -2.25 4.93
CA LEU A 178 6.42 -2.90 5.33
C LEU A 178 6.30 -3.62 6.67
N GLN A 179 5.44 -3.12 7.56
CA GLN A 179 5.18 -3.72 8.88
C GLN A 179 4.15 -4.85 8.77
N GLU A 180 3.04 -4.57 8.11
CA GLU A 180 1.88 -5.45 7.96
C GLU A 180 1.67 -5.74 6.47
N LYS A 181 2.36 -6.76 5.97
CA LYS A 181 2.48 -7.01 4.52
C LYS A 181 1.12 -7.06 3.81
N TRP A 182 0.10 -7.67 4.41
CA TRP A 182 -1.23 -7.78 3.78
C TRP A 182 -1.86 -6.41 3.47
N THR A 183 -1.49 -5.35 4.19
CA THR A 183 -1.99 -3.98 3.95
C THR A 183 -1.55 -3.41 2.59
N CYS A 184 -0.66 -4.08 1.86
CA CYS A 184 -0.33 -3.69 0.50
C CYS A 184 -1.44 -4.03 -0.52
N ARG A 185 -2.39 -4.90 -0.15
CA ARG A 185 -3.55 -5.28 -0.97
C ARG A 185 -4.86 -4.76 -0.40
N PHE A 186 -5.00 -4.84 0.92
CA PHE A 186 -6.15 -4.33 1.65
C PHE A 186 -5.97 -2.86 2.05
N ASP A 187 -6.98 -2.26 2.64
CA ASP A 187 -6.87 -0.91 3.17
C ASP A 187 -5.98 -0.90 4.42
N TRP A 188 -4.96 -0.03 4.43
CA TRP A 188 -3.98 0.07 5.52
C TRP A 188 -4.57 0.54 6.85
N ARG A 189 -5.81 1.05 6.87
CA ARG A 189 -6.52 1.48 8.09
C ARG A 189 -7.26 0.34 8.79
N LEU A 190 -7.27 -0.87 8.25
CA LEU A 190 -7.83 -2.03 8.94
C LEU A 190 -6.98 -2.35 10.20
N PRO A 191 -7.58 -2.62 11.36
CA PRO A 191 -6.83 -2.89 12.59
C PRO A 191 -6.19 -4.29 12.56
N THR A 192 -5.08 -4.45 13.28
CA THR A 192 -4.28 -5.68 13.37
C THR A 192 -4.01 -6.07 14.81
N VAL A 193 -3.60 -7.32 15.03
CA VAL A 193 -3.13 -7.77 16.34
C VAL A 193 -1.93 -6.94 16.83
N SER A 194 -1.03 -6.50 15.94
CA SER A 194 0.13 -5.67 16.32
C SER A 194 -0.26 -4.29 16.87
N ASP A 195 -1.48 -3.82 16.60
CA ASP A 195 -2.01 -2.58 17.18
C ASP A 195 -2.58 -2.79 18.60
N GLY A 196 -2.56 -4.02 19.12
CA GLY A 196 -3.30 -4.38 20.33
C GLY A 196 -4.82 -4.50 20.09
N ALA A 197 -5.25 -4.70 18.84
CA ALA A 197 -6.66 -4.77 18.48
C ALA A 197 -7.39 -5.93 19.18
N LYS A 198 -8.48 -5.61 19.88
CA LYS A 198 -9.41 -6.62 20.43
C LYS A 198 -10.21 -7.33 19.33
N TYR A 199 -10.51 -6.60 18.26
CA TYR A 199 -11.22 -7.07 17.08
C TYR A 199 -10.38 -6.77 15.83
N PRO A 200 -9.36 -7.59 15.52
CA PRO A 200 -8.48 -7.39 14.37
C PRO A 200 -9.15 -7.82 13.06
N PHE A 201 -8.73 -7.20 11.95
CA PHE A 201 -8.94 -7.76 10.62
C PHE A 201 -7.97 -8.91 10.39
N CYS A 202 -8.49 -10.06 10.00
CA CYS A 202 -7.70 -11.26 9.77
C CYS A 202 -7.62 -11.58 8.28
N PRO A 203 -6.52 -11.23 7.58
CA PRO A 203 -6.43 -11.51 6.16
C PRO A 203 -6.52 -13.03 5.90
N PRO A 204 -7.17 -13.46 4.80
CA PRO A 204 -7.09 -14.85 4.37
C PRO A 204 -5.62 -15.29 4.19
N GLU A 205 -5.28 -16.54 4.52
CA GLU A 205 -3.90 -17.05 4.50
C GLU A 205 -3.17 -16.76 3.17
N ARG A 206 -3.88 -16.95 2.05
CA ARG A 206 -3.36 -16.75 0.70
C ARG A 206 -3.63 -15.35 0.15
N TRP A 207 -3.84 -14.35 1.00
CA TRP A 207 -4.19 -12.97 0.60
C TRP A 207 -3.33 -12.38 -0.52
N TRP A 208 -2.08 -12.83 -0.64
CA TRP A 208 -1.16 -12.42 -1.67
C TRP A 208 -1.57 -12.91 -3.07
N LEU A 209 -2.12 -14.11 -3.21
CA LEU A 209 -2.48 -14.67 -4.51
C LEU A 209 -3.61 -13.91 -5.21
N VAL A 210 -3.47 -13.67 -6.51
CA VAL A 210 -4.44 -12.91 -7.31
C VAL A 210 -5.86 -13.50 -7.20
N ASP A 211 -5.99 -14.82 -7.19
CA ASP A 211 -7.23 -15.59 -7.11
C ASP A 211 -7.95 -15.49 -5.75
N THR A 212 -7.23 -15.12 -4.69
CA THR A 212 -7.81 -15.06 -3.34
C THR A 212 -8.87 -13.97 -3.27
N LYS A 213 -10.09 -14.40 -2.90
CA LYS A 213 -11.25 -13.54 -2.74
C LYS A 213 -11.09 -12.62 -1.53
N ALA A 214 -10.43 -11.49 -1.76
CA ALA A 214 -10.20 -10.47 -0.74
C ALA A 214 -11.43 -9.57 -0.51
N TYR A 215 -12.38 -9.55 -1.44
CA TYR A 215 -13.47 -8.57 -1.52
C TYR A 215 -14.83 -9.25 -1.75
N GLY A 216 -15.90 -8.66 -1.23
CA GLY A 216 -17.28 -9.02 -1.56
C GLY A 216 -18.28 -7.89 -1.30
N THR A 217 -19.54 -8.16 -1.61
CA THR A 217 -20.66 -7.26 -1.27
C THR A 217 -21.42 -7.83 -0.07
N VAL A 218 -21.64 -7.02 0.96
CA VAL A 218 -22.41 -7.37 2.16
C VAL A 218 -23.37 -6.23 2.47
N GLU A 219 -24.66 -6.53 2.66
CA GLU A 219 -25.70 -5.50 2.90
C GLU A 219 -25.68 -4.36 1.87
N SER A 220 -25.49 -4.71 0.59
CA SER A 220 -25.36 -3.77 -0.53
C SER A 220 -24.17 -2.80 -0.43
N LYS A 221 -23.18 -3.08 0.43
CA LYS A 221 -21.93 -2.33 0.54
C LYS A 221 -20.73 -3.16 0.03
N PRO A 222 -19.75 -2.52 -0.63
CA PRO A 222 -18.46 -3.15 -0.86
C PRO A 222 -17.73 -3.36 0.47
N ALA A 223 -17.17 -4.56 0.68
CA ALA A 223 -16.51 -4.95 1.92
C ALA A 223 -15.25 -5.79 1.69
N TRP A 224 -14.23 -5.58 2.53
CA TRP A 224 -13.11 -6.51 2.65
C TRP A 224 -13.57 -7.78 3.37
N LEU A 225 -13.11 -8.93 2.89
CA LEU A 225 -13.39 -10.22 3.50
C LEU A 225 -12.18 -10.67 4.31
N ASP A 226 -12.41 -11.00 5.57
CA ASP A 226 -11.42 -11.64 6.44
C ASP A 226 -11.47 -13.18 6.31
N VAL A 227 -10.58 -13.87 7.01
CA VAL A 227 -10.47 -15.34 7.01
C VAL A 227 -11.73 -16.05 7.54
N PHE A 228 -12.61 -15.33 8.23
CA PHE A 228 -13.89 -15.84 8.74
C PHE A 228 -15.09 -15.42 7.87
N ASP A 229 -14.84 -14.93 6.66
CA ASP A 229 -15.82 -14.36 5.73
C ASP A 229 -16.61 -13.15 6.30
N ASN A 230 -16.13 -12.50 7.36
CA ASN A 230 -16.75 -11.27 7.85
C ASN A 230 -16.52 -10.14 6.85
N GLY A 231 -17.53 -9.30 6.64
CA GLY A 231 -17.45 -8.15 5.76
C GLY A 231 -17.03 -6.89 6.52
N TRP A 232 -15.92 -6.28 6.12
CA TRP A 232 -15.43 -5.00 6.64
C TRP A 232 -15.66 -3.89 5.62
N ALA A 233 -16.66 -3.04 5.86
CA ALA A 233 -17.05 -1.98 4.95
C ALA A 233 -16.70 -0.59 5.50
N ARG A 234 -16.44 0.35 4.60
CA ARG A 234 -16.35 1.76 4.96
C ARG A 234 -17.73 2.25 5.45
N PRO A 235 -17.77 3.12 6.47
CA PRO A 235 -19.02 3.72 6.90
C PRO A 235 -19.57 4.62 5.79
N ASN A 236 -20.89 4.73 5.72
CA ASN A 236 -21.57 5.59 4.74
C ASN A 236 -21.51 7.05 5.21
N ILE A 237 -20.38 7.71 5.01
CA ILE A 237 -20.21 9.14 5.32
C ILE A 237 -20.01 9.90 4.00
N PRO A 238 -20.88 10.86 3.65
CA PRO A 238 -20.65 11.74 2.51
C PRO A 238 -19.29 12.43 2.65
N ASP A 239 -18.44 12.32 1.63
CA ASP A 239 -17.15 13.00 1.50
C ASP A 239 -16.09 12.71 2.58
N GLY A 240 -16.31 11.70 3.43
CA GLY A 240 -15.46 11.40 4.58
C GLY A 240 -15.05 9.94 4.69
N ALA A 241 -13.82 9.71 5.15
CA ALA A 241 -13.44 8.41 5.71
C ALA A 241 -13.79 8.41 7.20
N GLY A 242 -14.79 7.63 7.60
CA GLY A 242 -15.13 7.54 9.03
C GLY A 242 -14.02 6.91 9.88
N HIS A 243 -14.04 7.23 11.18
CA HIS A 243 -13.08 6.77 12.20
C HIS A 243 -13.24 5.28 12.57
N HIS A 244 -14.05 4.52 11.84
CA HIS A 244 -14.31 3.12 12.12
C HIS A 244 -14.60 2.34 10.84
N TRP A 245 -14.67 1.03 10.99
CA TRP A 245 -15.15 0.06 10.01
C TRP A 245 -16.49 -0.52 10.47
N ASP A 246 -17.43 -0.66 9.54
CA ASP A 246 -18.63 -1.48 9.76
C ASP A 246 -18.25 -2.94 9.54
N VAL A 247 -18.34 -3.77 10.59
CA VAL A 247 -17.95 -5.19 10.55
C VAL A 247 -19.20 -6.06 10.64
N PHE A 248 -19.53 -6.72 9.53
CA PHE A 248 -20.63 -7.66 9.41
C PHE A 248 -20.13 -9.08 9.70
N ILE A 249 -20.49 -9.62 10.87
CA ILE A 249 -19.99 -10.90 11.34
C ILE A 249 -20.85 -12.01 10.75
N LYS A 250 -20.26 -12.90 9.95
CA LYS A 250 -21.01 -14.00 9.29
C LYS A 250 -21.01 -15.30 10.08
N SER A 251 -19.91 -15.63 10.74
CA SER A 251 -19.80 -16.88 11.50
C SER A 251 -20.76 -16.90 12.69
N ASN A 252 -21.67 -17.87 12.73
CA ASN A 252 -22.60 -18.05 13.86
C ASN A 252 -21.87 -18.21 15.20
N GLN A 253 -20.70 -18.85 15.21
CA GLN A 253 -19.89 -19.01 16.40
C GLN A 253 -19.33 -17.67 16.88
N LEU A 254 -18.81 -16.84 15.96
CA LEU A 254 -18.34 -15.50 16.29
C LEU A 254 -19.48 -14.59 16.72
N GLN A 255 -20.65 -14.67 16.08
CA GLN A 255 -21.83 -13.91 16.50
C GLN A 255 -22.24 -14.26 17.93
N LYS A 256 -22.25 -15.55 18.31
CA LYS A 256 -22.52 -15.97 19.69
C LYS A 256 -21.47 -15.46 20.67
N LYS A 257 -20.19 -15.50 20.29
CA LYS A 257 -19.07 -15.02 21.11
C LYS A 257 -19.14 -13.50 21.35
N VAL A 258 -19.43 -12.73 20.31
CA VAL A 258 -19.51 -11.26 20.35
C VAL A 258 -20.84 -10.79 20.94
N GLY A 259 -21.91 -11.57 20.73
CA GLY A 259 -23.29 -11.22 21.06
C GLY A 259 -23.99 -10.38 19.98
N LEU A 260 -23.32 -10.09 18.87
CA LEU A 260 -23.80 -9.22 17.79
C LEU A 260 -23.44 -9.80 16.42
N ASN A 261 -24.29 -9.54 15.43
CA ASN A 261 -24.04 -9.85 14.01
C ASN A 261 -23.43 -8.67 13.23
N GLN A 262 -23.33 -7.50 13.85
CA GLN A 262 -22.66 -6.34 13.30
C GLN A 262 -22.07 -5.50 14.45
N ILE A 263 -20.83 -5.05 14.28
CA ILE A 263 -20.15 -4.13 15.19
C ILE A 263 -19.42 -3.04 14.40
N ASN A 264 -19.14 -1.91 15.05
CA ASN A 264 -18.38 -0.82 14.46
C ASN A 264 -17.04 -0.72 15.17
N VAL A 265 -15.95 -0.96 14.45
CA VAL A 265 -14.61 -1.11 15.02
C VAL A 265 -13.73 0.08 14.65
N ALA A 266 -13.13 0.73 15.65
CA ALA A 266 -12.17 1.80 15.48
C ALA A 266 -11.07 1.42 14.46
N ALA A 267 -10.84 2.29 13.48
CA ALA A 267 -9.81 2.07 12.48
C ALA A 267 -8.40 2.28 13.07
N PHE A 268 -7.37 1.89 12.32
CA PHE A 268 -6.01 2.35 12.58
C PHE A 268 -5.85 3.81 12.15
N ASP A 269 -4.94 4.54 12.81
CA ASP A 269 -4.64 5.98 12.60
C ASP A 269 -5.82 6.92 12.92
N ILE A 270 -6.69 6.51 13.85
CA ILE A 270 -7.72 7.38 14.42
C ILE A 270 -7.15 8.13 15.63
N SER A 271 -7.75 9.28 15.97
CA SER A 271 -7.39 10.00 17.20
C SER A 271 -7.70 9.16 18.44
N GLN A 272 -6.88 9.31 19.49
CA GLN A 272 -7.07 8.57 20.74
C GLN A 272 -8.43 8.81 21.39
N ASP A 273 -8.99 10.00 21.21
CA ASP A 273 -10.33 10.38 21.71
C ASP A 273 -11.46 9.54 21.08
N GLU A 274 -11.23 9.00 19.88
CA GLU A 274 -12.18 8.14 19.15
C GLU A 274 -11.99 6.64 19.51
N GLY A 275 -11.03 6.33 20.38
CA GLY A 275 -10.75 4.99 20.89
C GLY A 275 -9.46 4.36 20.36
N LEU A 276 -9.18 3.15 20.83
CA LEU A 276 -8.01 2.38 20.38
C LEU A 276 -8.34 1.59 19.10
N PRO A 277 -7.41 1.46 18.14
CA PRO A 277 -7.61 0.64 16.94
C PRO A 277 -8.10 -0.76 17.31
N GLY A 278 -9.15 -1.23 16.62
CA GLY A 278 -9.69 -2.57 16.89
C GLY A 278 -10.60 -2.68 18.12
N THR A 279 -10.95 -1.58 18.79
CA THR A 279 -12.02 -1.56 19.81
C THR A 279 -13.36 -1.19 19.19
N ILE A 280 -14.46 -1.47 19.90
CA ILE A 280 -15.79 -1.05 19.45
C ILE A 280 -15.89 0.47 19.61
N HIS A 281 -16.01 1.16 18.48
CA HIS A 281 -16.13 2.61 18.41
C HIS A 281 -17.53 3.07 18.87
N HIS A 282 -18.59 2.41 18.38
CA HIS A 282 -19.92 2.55 18.94
C HIS A 282 -20.77 1.31 18.66
N THR A 283 -21.75 1.05 19.52
CA THR A 283 -22.78 0.02 19.29
C THR A 283 -24.08 0.68 18.85
N PRO A 284 -24.80 0.13 17.85
CA PRO A 284 -26.15 0.60 17.53
C PRO A 284 -27.04 0.59 18.79
N ARG A 285 -27.69 1.72 19.11
CA ARG A 285 -28.45 1.93 20.36
C ARG A 285 -29.44 0.79 20.68
N LYS A 286 -30.06 0.19 19.66
CA LYS A 286 -31.01 -0.93 19.80
C LYS A 286 -30.38 -2.26 20.30
N LYS A 287 -29.05 -2.35 20.44
CA LYS A 287 -28.34 -3.60 20.77
C LYS A 287 -27.35 -3.47 21.95
N GLN A 288 -27.35 -2.34 22.66
CA GLN A 288 -26.38 -2.04 23.73
C GLN A 288 -26.34 -3.07 24.89
N GLY A 289 -27.46 -3.74 25.20
CA GLY A 289 -27.53 -4.72 26.29
C GLY A 289 -27.08 -6.16 25.95
N LYS A 290 -26.63 -6.44 24.72
CA LYS A 290 -26.30 -7.81 24.25
C LYS A 290 -24.82 -8.08 24.03
N LEU A 291 -23.95 -7.10 24.26
CA LEU A 291 -22.52 -7.26 24.01
C LEU A 291 -21.87 -8.14 25.09
N THR A 292 -21.42 -9.33 24.71
CA THR A 292 -20.76 -10.30 25.60
C THR A 292 -19.29 -10.53 25.20
N GLY A 293 -18.83 -9.87 24.14
CA GLY A 293 -17.57 -10.18 23.44
C GLY A 293 -16.27 -9.84 24.18
N THR A 294 -15.38 -10.83 24.22
CA THR A 294 -13.98 -10.69 24.64
C THR A 294 -13.00 -10.40 23.49
N GLY A 295 -13.47 -10.30 22.25
CA GLY A 295 -12.60 -10.14 21.07
C GLY A 295 -12.49 -11.41 20.21
N TRP A 296 -11.73 -11.34 19.13
CA TRP A 296 -11.25 -12.51 18.37
C TRP A 296 -9.80 -12.32 17.92
N LYS A 297 -9.20 -13.40 17.41
CA LYS A 297 -7.84 -13.41 16.87
C LYS A 297 -7.86 -14.10 15.51
N CYS A 298 -6.74 -14.05 14.81
CA CYS A 298 -6.59 -14.63 13.47
C CYS A 298 -6.16 -16.10 13.48
N ASP A 299 -6.06 -16.69 14.67
CA ASP A 299 -5.60 -18.05 14.95
C ASP A 299 -6.69 -19.09 14.66
#